data_AF-A0A1W6Q0H7-F1
#
_entry.id   AF-A0A1W6Q0H7-F1
#
_cell.length_a   1.000
_cell.length_b   1.000
_cell.length_c   1.000
_cell.angle_alpha   90.00
_cell.angle_beta   90.00
_cell.angle_gamma   90.00
#
_symmetry.space_group_name_H-M   'P 1'
#
loop_
_entity.id
_entity.type
_entity.pdbx_description
1 polymer ?
#
loop_
_entity_poly.entity_id
_entity_poly.type
_entity_poly.pdbx_seq_one_letter_code
_entity_poly.pdbx_strand_id
1 'polypeptide(L)'
;MPAKTTLQIVRLDPRPVQAPLRTRTPFTLIGHGFGEGMDVYVSTKQDGSDRVDVEVLRDDSATSTDKVWPVVAKPSLGAPPTDTTKDKPDPPLWVVIKLNGQKSAIQGFLIV
;
A
#
# COMPACT_ATOMS: atom_id res chain seq x y z
N MET A 1 23.33 -20.60 -6.64
CA MET A 1 22.32 -20.43 -5.58
C MET A 1 21.47 -19.22 -5.96
N PRO A 2 20.14 -19.32 -6.11
CA PRO A 2 19.32 -18.14 -6.36
C PRO A 2 19.40 -17.23 -5.13
N ALA A 3 19.68 -15.95 -5.34
CA ALA A 3 19.63 -14.97 -4.27
C ALA A 3 18.22 -15.03 -3.65
N LYS A 4 18.15 -15.22 -2.33
CA LYS A 4 16.90 -15.21 -1.60
C LYS A 4 16.35 -13.78 -1.66
N THR A 5 15.50 -13.48 -2.63
CA THR A 5 14.93 -12.13 -2.77
C THR A 5 14.00 -11.89 -1.59
N THR A 6 14.42 -11.02 -0.67
CA THR A 6 13.62 -10.61 0.48
C THR A 6 12.54 -9.65 0.02
N LEU A 7 11.28 -9.97 0.30
CA LEU A 7 10.13 -9.10 0.02
C LEU A 7 10.22 -7.84 0.88
N GLN A 8 10.38 -6.68 0.24
CA GLN A 8 10.51 -5.41 0.95
C GLN A 8 9.92 -4.26 0.13
N ILE A 9 9.09 -3.43 0.78
CA ILE A 9 8.73 -2.10 0.27
C ILE A 9 9.77 -1.11 0.76
N VAL A 10 10.39 -0.38 -0.16
CA VAL A 10 11.35 0.69 0.15
C VAL A 10 10.65 2.04 0.13
N ARG A 11 9.66 2.22 -0.75
CA ARG A 11 9.08 3.52 -1.07
C ARG A 11 7.71 3.39 -1.72
N LEU A 12 6.84 4.37 -1.47
CA LEU A 12 5.62 4.60 -2.25
C LEU A 12 5.86 5.71 -3.27
N ASP A 13 5.10 5.75 -4.35
CA ASP A 13 5.07 6.88 -5.28
C ASP A 13 3.64 7.13 -5.76
N PRO A 14 3.04 8.31 -5.47
CA PRO A 14 3.61 9.47 -4.77
C PRO A 14 3.87 9.26 -3.26
N ARG A 15 4.58 10.20 -2.62
CA ARG A 15 4.79 10.24 -1.15
C ARG A 15 4.30 11.56 -0.55
N PRO A 16 3.26 11.57 0.31
CA PRO A 16 2.37 10.44 0.63
C PRO A 16 1.43 10.10 -0.55
N VAL A 17 0.82 8.92 -0.51
CA VAL A 17 -0.31 8.57 -1.37
C VAL A 17 -1.56 9.18 -0.78
N GLN A 18 -2.24 10.04 -1.52
CA GLN A 18 -3.50 10.66 -1.11
C GLN A 18 -4.63 10.06 -1.93
N ALA A 19 -5.50 9.29 -1.28
CA ALA A 19 -6.59 8.57 -1.93
C ALA A 19 -7.94 9.12 -1.46
N PRO A 20 -8.68 9.83 -2.32
CA PRO A 20 -10.00 10.31 -1.98
C PRO A 20 -11.01 9.17 -1.83
N LEU A 21 -11.99 9.34 -0.95
CA LEU A 21 -13.10 8.37 -0.82
C LEU A 21 -13.77 8.08 -2.17
N ARG A 22 -14.04 6.79 -2.43
CA ARG A 22 -14.67 6.26 -3.65
C ARG A 22 -13.92 6.50 -4.96
N THR A 23 -12.73 7.10 -4.92
CA THR A 23 -11.94 7.44 -6.11
C THR A 23 -10.82 6.44 -6.28
N ARG A 24 -10.68 5.91 -7.49
CA ARG A 24 -9.54 5.05 -7.86
C ARG A 24 -8.29 5.91 -7.97
N THR A 25 -7.32 5.61 -7.13
CA THR A 25 -6.07 6.37 -7.00
C THR A 25 -4.91 5.45 -7.35
N PRO A 26 -4.24 5.66 -8.50
CA PRO A 26 -3.06 4.90 -8.85
C PRO A 26 -1.87 5.32 -7.98
N PHE A 27 -1.06 4.36 -7.57
CA PHE A 27 0.22 4.58 -6.93
C PHE A 27 1.15 3.39 -7.18
N THR A 28 2.44 3.57 -6.92
CA THR A 28 3.47 2.56 -7.19
C THR A 28 4.18 2.17 -5.91
N LEU A 29 4.31 0.86 -5.69
CA LEU A 29 5.22 0.30 -4.69
C LEU A 29 6.61 0.14 -5.35
N ILE A 30 7.64 0.66 -4.70
CA ILE A 30 9.03 0.50 -5.13
C ILE A 30 9.79 -0.24 -4.04
N GLY A 31 10.50 -1.30 -4.43
CA GLY A 31 11.16 -2.18 -3.49
C GLY A 31 11.82 -3.38 -4.17
N HIS A 32 11.72 -4.55 -3.54
CA HIS A 32 12.33 -5.79 -4.01
C HIS A 32 11.47 -7.01 -3.68
N GLY A 33 11.56 -8.04 -4.52
CA GLY A 33 10.92 -9.34 -4.29
C GLY A 33 9.44 -9.36 -4.60
N PHE A 34 8.93 -8.39 -5.37
CA PHE A 34 7.55 -8.38 -5.82
C PHE A 34 7.30 -9.46 -6.86
N GLY A 35 6.06 -9.94 -6.94
CA GLY A 35 5.69 -11.01 -7.86
C GLY A 35 4.20 -11.32 -7.86
N GLU A 36 3.80 -12.17 -8.78
CA GLU A 36 2.42 -12.65 -8.94
C GLU A 36 1.87 -13.25 -7.64
N GLY A 37 0.59 -13.01 -7.37
CA GLY A 37 -0.08 -13.50 -6.16
C GLY A 37 0.22 -12.69 -4.89
N MET A 38 0.85 -11.51 -5.01
CA MET A 38 1.09 -10.61 -3.89
C MET A 38 -0.23 -9.97 -3.41
N ASP A 39 -0.54 -10.16 -2.14
CA ASP A 39 -1.66 -9.49 -1.45
C ASP A 39 -1.19 -8.11 -0.99
N VAL A 40 -1.83 -7.05 -1.48
CA VAL A 40 -1.56 -5.66 -1.13
C VAL A 40 -2.79 -5.09 -0.43
N TYR A 41 -2.61 -4.50 0.75
CA TYR A 41 -3.72 -3.92 1.50
C TYR A 41 -3.27 -2.77 2.41
N VAL A 42 -4.23 -2.00 2.92
CA VAL A 42 -3.98 -0.89 3.84
C VAL A 42 -4.34 -1.28 5.28
N SER A 43 -3.57 -0.83 6.25
CA SER A 43 -3.72 -1.14 7.68
C SER A 43 -3.43 0.07 8.56
N THR A 44 -4.08 0.16 9.72
CA THR A 44 -3.72 1.16 10.74
C THR A 44 -2.44 0.80 11.49
N LYS A 45 -2.05 -0.49 11.49
CA LYS A 45 -0.89 -1.04 12.19
C LYS A 45 0.17 -1.56 11.22
N GLN A 46 1.44 -1.39 11.59
CA GLN A 46 2.61 -1.87 10.83
C GLN A 46 2.62 -3.39 10.63
N ASP A 47 2.10 -4.15 11.59
CA ASP A 47 2.02 -5.60 11.49
C ASP A 47 0.92 -6.09 10.53
N GLY A 48 0.07 -5.18 10.05
CA GLY A 48 -1.00 -5.48 9.11
C GLY A 48 -2.18 -6.24 9.72
N SER A 49 -2.35 -6.20 11.05
CA SER A 49 -3.43 -6.89 11.78
C SER A 49 -4.78 -6.16 11.72
N ASP A 50 -4.77 -4.84 11.52
CA ASP A 50 -5.98 -4.01 11.53
C ASP A 50 -6.21 -3.38 10.14
N ARG A 51 -6.84 -4.18 9.26
CA ARG A 51 -7.07 -3.84 7.86
C ARG A 51 -8.10 -2.72 7.73
N VAL A 52 -7.80 -1.72 6.91
CA VAL A 52 -8.73 -0.64 6.55
C VAL A 52 -9.48 -1.04 5.29
N ASP A 53 -10.74 -0.62 5.17
CA ASP A 53 -11.61 -0.90 4.02
C ASP A 53 -11.20 -0.08 2.78
N VAL A 54 -10.05 -0.44 2.21
CA VAL A 54 -9.48 0.10 0.98
C VAL A 54 -9.25 -1.06 0.04
N GLU A 55 -9.97 -1.07 -1.08
CA GLU A 55 -9.72 -2.00 -2.16
C GLU A 55 -8.39 -1.61 -2.82
N VAL A 56 -7.42 -2.52 -2.85
CA VAL A 56 -6.14 -2.31 -3.55
C VAL A 56 -5.97 -3.42 -4.58
N LEU A 57 -5.92 -3.02 -5.84
CA LEU A 57 -5.78 -3.93 -6.97
C LEU A 57 -4.48 -3.65 -7.69
N ARG A 58 -3.92 -4.67 -8.32
CA ARG A 58 -2.82 -4.45 -9.27
C ARG A 58 -3.33 -3.64 -10.46
N ASP A 59 -2.48 -2.74 -10.94
CA ASP A 59 -2.70 -2.09 -12.22
C ASP A 59 -2.19 -2.98 -13.36
N ASP A 60 -3.09 -3.75 -13.97
CA ASP A 60 -2.76 -4.66 -15.07
C ASP A 60 -2.39 -3.93 -16.37
N SER A 61 -2.61 -2.60 -16.43
CA SER A 61 -2.20 -1.79 -17.58
C SER A 61 -0.74 -1.37 -17.52
N ALA A 62 -0.07 -1.54 -16.38
CA ALA A 62 1.28 -1.08 -16.14
C ALA A 62 2.27 -2.24 -15.95
N THR A 63 3.47 -2.09 -16.51
CA THR A 63 4.52 -3.11 -16.42
C THR A 63 5.03 -3.25 -14.99
N SER A 64 4.79 -4.41 -14.39
CA SER A 64 5.36 -4.79 -13.09
C SER A 64 6.72 -5.46 -13.25
N THR A 65 7.62 -5.21 -12.29
CA THR A 65 8.89 -5.93 -12.15
C THR A 65 9.05 -6.44 -10.72
N ASP A 66 10.13 -7.15 -10.45
CA ASP A 66 10.52 -7.53 -9.08
C ASP A 66 10.78 -6.32 -8.16
N LYS A 67 10.88 -5.10 -8.74
CA LYS A 67 11.19 -3.85 -8.02
C LYS A 67 10.10 -2.79 -8.06
N VAL A 68 9.19 -2.87 -9.02
CA VAL A 68 8.17 -1.86 -9.29
C VAL A 68 6.83 -2.56 -9.40
N TRP A 69 5.90 -2.22 -8.52
CA TRP A 69 4.58 -2.83 -8.46
C TRP A 69 3.49 -1.75 -8.48
N PRO A 70 2.92 -1.44 -9.65
CA PRO A 70 1.86 -0.46 -9.79
C PRO A 70 0.52 -1.04 -9.30
N VAL A 71 -0.22 -0.23 -8.55
CA VAL A 71 -1.48 -0.59 -7.91
C VAL A 71 -2.47 0.57 -7.94
N VAL A 72 -3.75 0.25 -7.79
CA VAL A 72 -4.83 1.22 -7.69
C VAL A 72 -5.55 0.99 -6.36
N ALA A 73 -5.57 2.01 -5.51
CA ALA A 73 -6.35 2.01 -4.28
C ALA A 73 -7.70 2.70 -4.49
N LYS A 74 -8.74 2.17 -3.83
CA LYS A 74 -10.06 2.79 -3.76
C LYS A 74 -10.60 2.64 -2.34
N PRO A 75 -10.52 3.69 -1.51
CA PRO A 75 -11.14 3.69 -0.19
C PRO A 75 -12.67 3.57 -0.28
N SER A 76 -13.26 2.74 0.57
CA SER A 76 -14.71 2.61 0.69
C SER A 76 -15.32 3.82 1.41
N LEU A 77 -16.65 3.98 1.35
CA LEU A 77 -17.35 5.07 2.05
C LEU A 77 -17.26 4.96 3.58
N GLY A 78 -17.06 3.73 4.10
CA GLY A 78 -16.92 3.48 5.53
C GLY A 78 -15.50 3.64 6.04
N ALA A 79 -14.52 3.86 5.15
CA ALA A 79 -13.14 4.00 5.54
C ALA A 79 -12.91 5.34 6.27
N PRO A 80 -12.33 5.33 7.49
CA PRO A 80 -12.12 6.55 8.24
C PRO A 80 -11.09 7.44 7.53
N PRO A 81 -11.40 8.72 7.28
CA PRO A 81 -10.44 9.64 6.68
C PRO A 81 -9.26 9.88 7.62
N THR A 82 -8.09 10.15 7.03
CA THR A 82 -6.89 10.52 7.78
C THR A 82 -6.91 12.03 7.99
N ASP A 83 -7.28 12.48 9.19
CA ASP A 83 -7.39 13.92 9.45
C ASP A 83 -6.03 14.52 9.78
N THR A 84 -5.48 15.23 8.80
CA THR A 84 -4.20 15.94 8.93
C THR A 84 -4.35 17.38 9.45
N THR A 85 -5.58 17.83 9.74
CA THR A 85 -5.91 19.22 10.10
C THR A 85 -6.13 19.45 11.60
N LYS A 86 -6.29 18.38 12.39
CA LYS A 86 -6.37 18.44 13.86
C LYS A 86 -5.05 18.91 14.50
N ASP A 87 -5.14 19.46 15.71
CA ASP A 87 -3.97 19.84 16.54
C ASP A 87 -2.94 18.71 16.68
N LYS A 88 -3.42 17.45 16.68
CA LYS A 88 -2.60 16.25 16.53
C LYS A 88 -3.06 15.50 15.28
N PRO A 89 -2.33 15.58 14.15
CA PRO A 89 -2.72 14.92 12.92
C PRO A 89 -2.70 13.40 13.08
N ASP A 90 -3.66 12.75 12.43
CA ASP A 90 -3.72 11.30 12.36
C ASP A 90 -2.47 10.80 11.60
N PRO A 91 -1.78 9.76 12.10
CA PRO A 91 -0.61 9.22 11.41
C PRO A 91 -1.03 8.59 10.07
N PRO A 92 -0.18 8.65 9.03
CA PRO A 92 -0.49 7.97 7.77
C PRO A 92 -0.66 6.47 7.99
N LEU A 93 -1.54 5.86 7.19
CA LEU A 93 -1.79 4.43 7.21
C LEU A 93 -0.62 3.65 6.60
N TRP A 94 -0.56 2.37 6.94
CA TRP A 94 0.43 1.41 6.47
C TRP A 94 -0.06 0.71 5.21
N VAL A 95 0.76 0.73 4.16
CA VAL A 95 0.60 -0.18 3.02
C VAL A 95 1.37 -1.44 3.32
N VAL A 96 0.69 -2.57 3.27
CA VAL A 96 1.23 -3.89 3.62
C VAL A 96 1.20 -4.78 2.39
N ILE A 97 2.28 -5.50 2.16
CA ILE A 97 2.36 -6.56 1.16
C ILE A 97 2.63 -7.91 1.82
N LYS A 98 2.03 -8.96 1.25
CA LYS A 98 2.29 -10.36 1.62
C LYS A 98 2.49 -11.21 0.37
N LEU A 99 3.54 -12.03 0.38
CA LEU A 99 3.82 -12.99 -0.68
C LEU A 99 4.57 -14.20 -0.10
N ASN A 100 4.06 -15.41 -0.32
CA ASN A 100 4.71 -16.66 0.10
C ASN A 100 5.15 -16.70 1.57
N GLY A 101 4.31 -16.19 2.47
CA GLY A 101 4.58 -16.12 3.92
C GLY A 101 5.52 -14.99 4.35
N GLN A 102 6.11 -14.24 3.41
CA GLN A 102 6.83 -13.01 3.71
C GLN A 102 5.87 -11.82 3.78
N LYS A 103 6.24 -10.81 4.57
CA LYS A 103 5.45 -9.60 4.77
C LYS A 103 6.37 -8.38 4.85
N SER A 104 5.96 -7.29 4.22
CA SER A 104 6.59 -5.98 4.38
C SER A 104 5.53 -4.91 4.52
N ALA A 105 5.85 -3.82 5.21
CA ALA A 105 4.94 -2.71 5.43
C ALA A 105 5.68 -1.39 5.42
N ILE A 106 5.07 -0.36 4.85
CA ILE A 106 5.58 1.02 4.88
C ILE A 106 4.45 1.99 5.17
N GLN A 107 4.75 3.02 5.94
CA GLN A 107 3.81 4.08 6.26
C GLN A 107 3.81 5.14 5.15
N GLY A 108 2.63 5.67 4.80
CA GLY A 108 2.55 6.79 3.84
C GLY A 108 1.27 6.87 3.00
N PHE A 109 0.18 6.25 3.44
CA PHE A 109 -1.11 6.29 2.76
C PHE A 109 -2.10 7.15 3.54
N LEU A 110 -2.80 8.06 2.88
CA LEU A 110 -3.76 8.99 3.46
C LEU A 110 -5.10 8.83 2.74
N ILE A 111 -6.17 8.70 3.52
CA ILE A 111 -7.54 8.78 3.00
C ILE A 111 -8.00 10.23 3.15
N VAL A 112 -8.34 10.88 2.03
CA VAL A 112 -8.69 12.30 1.96
C VAL A 112 -10.14 12.55 1.51
#